data_AF-A0AAD7ZXK2-F1
#
_entry.id   AF-A0AAD7ZXK2-F1
#
_cell.length_a   1.000
_cell.length_b   1.000
_cell.length_c   1.000
_cell.angle_alpha   90.00
_cell.angle_beta   90.00
_cell.angle_gamma   90.00
#
_symmetry.space_group_name_H-M   'P 1'
#
loop_
_entity.id
_entity.type
_entity.pdbx_description
1 polymer ?
#
loop_
_entity_poly.entity_id
_entity_poly.type
_entity_poly.pdbx_seq_one_letter_code
_entity_poly.pdbx_strand_id
1 'polypeptide(L)'
;MREAGCPFLTDKGQLRVQVEWGECYLLFQATYHKYDDVCRIHNYQMRREIGALQAENYSLERQLFSYQKSIAYAHSRGTYSDDLATPDGRCEEDDEPYYEDRAYSLGDRSLSTDTEYA
;
A
#
# COMPACT_ATOMS: atom_id res chain seq x y z
N MET A 1 3.76 49.72 13.01
CA MET A 1 3.85 49.10 14.35
C MET A 1 4.35 47.68 14.12
N ARG A 2 5.61 47.35 14.47
CA ARG A 2 6.16 45.99 14.29
C ARG A 2 5.59 45.11 15.41
N GLU A 3 5.01 43.97 15.06
CA GLU A 3 4.56 42.97 16.04
C GLU A 3 5.73 42.54 16.93
N ALA A 4 5.52 42.59 18.24
CA ALA A 4 6.50 42.12 19.22
C ALA A 4 6.51 40.59 19.22
N GLY A 5 7.68 39.99 18.95
CA GLY A 5 7.87 38.54 19.07
C GLY A 5 7.91 37.75 17.76
N CYS A 6 8.35 38.34 16.64
CA CYS A 6 8.65 37.56 15.42
C CYS A 6 9.67 36.45 15.77
N PRO A 7 9.30 35.16 15.67
CA PRO A 7 10.12 34.05 16.16
C PRO A 7 11.42 33.87 15.35
N PHE A 8 11.53 34.56 14.22
CA PHE A 8 12.69 34.53 13.34
C PHE A 8 13.69 35.66 13.63
N LEU A 9 13.31 36.65 14.45
CA LEU A 9 14.18 37.77 14.82
C LEU A 9 14.80 37.52 16.19
N THR A 10 16.10 37.75 16.32
CA THR A 10 16.80 37.76 17.61
C THR A 10 16.37 38.97 18.44
N ASP A 11 16.70 38.98 19.73
CA ASP A 11 16.47 40.11 20.64
C ASP A 11 17.15 41.42 20.18
N LYS A 12 18.13 41.31 19.27
CA LYS A 12 18.81 42.44 18.61
C LYS A 12 18.17 42.85 17.28
N GLY A 13 17.04 42.25 16.92
CA GLY A 13 16.34 42.49 15.65
C GLY A 13 17.04 41.91 14.42
N GLN A 14 17.87 40.88 14.58
CA GLN A 14 18.60 40.24 13.47
C GLN A 14 17.89 38.96 13.02
N LEU A 15 17.91 38.67 11.71
CA LEU A 15 17.36 37.44 11.12
C LEU A 15 18.51 36.59 10.58
N ARG A 16 18.52 35.29 10.88
CA ARG A 16 19.42 34.32 10.23
C ARG A 16 18.63 33.52 9.20
N VAL A 17 19.01 33.62 7.93
CA VAL A 17 18.39 32.87 6.83
C VAL A 17 19.36 31.79 6.37
N GLN A 18 18.89 30.55 6.31
CA GLN A 18 19.58 29.46 5.64
C GLN A 18 18.99 29.33 4.24
N VAL A 19 19.84 29.50 3.22
CA VAL A 19 19.46 29.32 1.83
C VAL A 19 20.06 28.00 1.37
N GLU A 20 19.20 27.05 1.02
CA GLU A 20 19.60 25.78 0.41
C GLU A 20 19.16 25.77 -1.04
N TRP A 21 20.11 25.49 -1.94
CA TRP A 21 19.81 25.19 -3.32
C TRP A 21 19.48 23.70 -3.40
N GLY A 22 18.19 23.35 -3.48
CA GLY A 22 17.76 21.96 -3.56
C GLY A 22 18.15 21.29 -4.89
N GLU A 23 17.84 21.95 -6.00
CA GLU A 23 18.15 21.44 -7.34
C GLU A 23 18.68 22.58 -8.22
N CYS A 24 19.98 22.55 -8.53
CA CYS A 24 20.61 23.46 -9.47
C CYS A 24 20.59 22.84 -10.87
N TYR A 25 19.75 23.39 -11.75
CA TYR A 25 19.77 23.03 -13.17
C TYR A 25 20.62 24.04 -13.92
N LEU A 26 21.67 23.55 -14.59
CA LEU A 26 22.49 24.34 -15.52
C LEU A 26 21.67 24.65 -16.78
N LEU A 27 20.78 25.63 -16.66
CA LEU A 27 20.05 26.18 -17.78
C LEU A 27 20.87 27.35 -18.32
N PHE A 28 21.76 27.07 -19.27
CA PHE A 28 22.31 28.15 -20.10
C PHE A 28 21.15 28.75 -20.90
N GLN A 29 21.09 30.08 -20.99
CA GLN A 29 20.03 30.80 -21.72
C GLN A 29 19.88 30.32 -23.17
N ALA A 30 20.93 29.74 -23.76
CA ALA A 30 20.94 29.17 -25.10
C ALA A 30 20.15 27.85 -25.24
N THR A 31 19.96 27.09 -24.16
CA THR A 31 19.29 25.77 -24.18
C THR A 31 18.02 25.71 -23.32
N TYR A 32 17.68 26.79 -22.62
CA TYR A 32 16.45 26.89 -21.83
C TYR A 32 15.23 27.11 -22.72
N HIS A 33 14.22 26.26 -22.58
CA HIS A 33 12.90 26.48 -23.14
C HIS A 33 11.87 26.74 -22.03
N LYS A 34 10.93 27.67 -22.27
CA LYS A 34 9.84 28.01 -21.32
C LYS A 34 8.95 26.83 -20.87
N TYR A 35 9.09 25.66 -21.50
CA TYR A 35 8.33 24.45 -21.16
C TYR A 35 9.14 23.46 -20.32
N ASP A 36 10.45 23.68 -20.13
CA ASP A 36 11.30 22.81 -19.33
C ASP A 36 10.80 22.72 -17.89
N ASP A 37 10.34 23.85 -17.34
CA ASP A 37 9.73 23.92 -16.01
C ASP A 37 8.42 23.12 -15.93
N VAL A 38 7.58 23.18 -16.97
CA VAL A 38 6.32 22.43 -17.04
C VAL A 38 6.60 20.93 -17.10
N CYS A 39 7.52 20.52 -17.98
CA CYS A 39 7.94 19.13 -18.09
C CYS A 39 8.53 18.60 -16.78
N ARG A 40 9.33 19.42 -16.08
CA ARG A 40 9.93 19.06 -14.78
C ARG A 40 8.87 18.87 -13.70
N ILE A 41 7.95 19.83 -13.56
CA ILE A 41 6.87 19.78 -12.57
C ILE A 41 5.97 18.56 -12.83
N HIS A 42 5.56 18.35 -14.08
CA HIS A 42 4.73 17.20 -14.44
C HIS A 42 5.45 15.87 -14.20
N ASN A 43 6.73 15.73 -14.57
CA ASN A 43 7.49 14.51 -14.30
C ASN A 43 7.65 14.23 -12.80
N TYR A 44 7.82 15.28 -12.00
CA TYR A 44 7.88 15.13 -10.54
C TYR A 44 6.54 14.68 -9.97
N GLN A 45 5.45 15.34 -10.36
CA GLN A 45 4.09 15.02 -9.93
C GLN A 45 3.70 13.59 -10.31
N MET A 46 3.91 13.21 -11.58
CA MET A 46 3.59 11.89 -12.09
C MET A 46 4.36 10.79 -11.35
N ARG A 47 5.67 10.98 -11.09
CA ARG A 47 6.47 10.02 -10.31
C ARG A 47 5.95 9.86 -8.88
N ARG A 48 5.53 10.94 -8.23
CA ARG A 48 4.92 10.88 -6.90
C ARG A 48 3.59 10.14 -6.92
N GLU A 49 2.75 10.41 -7.91
CA GLU A 49 1.43 9.79 -8.05
C GLU A 49 1.54 8.30 -8.33
N ILE A 50 2.44 7.89 -9.22
CA ILE A 50 2.77 6.47 -9.47
C ILE A 50 3.19 5.79 -8.17
N GLY A 51 4.08 6.42 -7.38
CA GLY A 51 4.52 5.85 -6.10
C GLY A 51 3.40 5.71 -5.08
N ALA A 52 2.50 6.68 -5.00
CA ALA A 52 1.33 6.62 -4.12
C ALA A 52 0.37 5.50 -4.54
N LEU A 53 0.07 5.39 -5.84
CA LEU A 53 -0.78 4.34 -6.40
C LEU A 53 -0.20 2.95 -6.16
N GLN A 54 1.12 2.78 -6.34
CA GLN A 54 1.80 1.51 -6.07
C GLN A 54 1.71 1.11 -4.58
N ALA A 55 1.88 2.07 -3.67
CA ALA A 55 1.78 1.81 -2.23
C ALA A 55 0.35 1.43 -1.81
N GLU A 56 -0.66 2.12 -2.36
CA GLU A 56 -2.07 1.80 -2.13
C GLU A 56 -2.43 0.42 -2.68
N ASN A 57 -2.04 0.13 -3.92
CA ASN A 57 -2.28 -1.15 -4.57
C ASN A 57 -1.69 -2.32 -3.75
N TYR A 58 -0.43 -2.19 -3.31
CA TYR A 58 0.21 -3.16 -2.44
C TYR A 58 -0.53 -3.36 -1.10
N SER A 59 -1.03 -2.28 -0.49
CA SER A 59 -1.82 -2.38 0.73
C SER A 59 -3.13 -3.13 0.50
N LEU A 60 -3.83 -2.84 -0.60
CA LEU A 60 -5.08 -3.51 -0.98
C LEU A 60 -4.86 -5.00 -1.24
N GLU A 61 -3.82 -5.37 -1.96
CA GLU A 61 -3.46 -6.78 -2.20
C GLU A 61 -3.24 -7.54 -0.89
N ARG A 62 -2.54 -6.93 0.07
CA ARG A 62 -2.34 -7.52 1.42
C ARG A 62 -3.65 -7.70 2.18
N GLN A 63 -4.56 -6.73 2.08
CA GLN A 63 -5.88 -6.84 2.71
C GLN A 63 -6.69 -7.96 2.06
N LEU A 64 -6.70 -8.05 0.73
CA LEU A 64 -7.39 -9.10 -0.01
C LEU A 64 -6.89 -10.49 0.41
N PHE A 65 -5.57 -10.67 0.45
CA PHE A 65 -4.96 -11.92 0.91
C PHE A 65 -5.33 -12.26 2.36
N SER A 66 -5.35 -11.25 3.24
CA SER A 66 -5.73 -11.44 4.65
C SER A 66 -7.19 -11.86 4.80
N TYR A 67 -8.10 -11.24 4.04
CA TYR A 67 -9.51 -11.64 4.03
C TYR A 67 -9.70 -13.05 3.48
N GLN A 68 -9.03 -13.40 2.38
CA GLN A 68 -9.07 -14.76 1.83
C GLN A 68 -8.59 -15.80 2.85
N LYS A 69 -7.48 -15.51 3.56
CA LYS A 69 -6.98 -16.37 4.64
C LYS A 69 -7.99 -16.50 5.78
N SER A 70 -8.62 -15.40 6.19
CA SER A 70 -9.63 -15.40 7.25
C SER A 70 -10.86 -16.22 6.86
N ILE A 71 -11.33 -16.08 5.62
CA ILE A 71 -12.46 -16.84 5.07
C ILE A 71 -12.11 -18.33 5.03
N ALA A 72 -10.95 -18.69 4.49
CA ALA A 72 -10.48 -20.08 4.46
C ALA A 72 -10.38 -20.68 5.87
N TYR A 73 -9.87 -19.91 6.84
CA TYR A 73 -9.80 -20.33 8.24
C TYR A 73 -11.19 -20.55 8.86
N ALA A 74 -12.13 -19.63 8.62
CA ALA A 74 -13.52 -19.77 9.07
C ALA A 74 -14.20 -21.00 8.45
N HIS A 75 -14.05 -21.22 7.14
CA HIS A 75 -14.58 -22.41 6.48
C HIS A 75 -13.92 -23.71 6.96
N SER A 76 -12.63 -23.69 7.27
CA SER A 76 -11.94 -24.86 7.85
C SER A 76 -12.41 -25.22 9.27
N ARG A 77 -13.01 -24.26 9.99
CA ARG A 77 -13.63 -24.46 11.31
C ARG A 77 -15.14 -24.67 11.25
N GLY A 78 -15.74 -24.47 10.08
CA GLY A 78 -17.18 -24.46 9.82
C GLY A 78 -17.73 -25.72 9.14
N THR A 79 -17.07 -26.87 9.30
CA THR A 79 -17.65 -28.20 9.06
C THR A 79 -17.89 -28.98 10.35
N TYR A 80 -18.02 -28.28 11.49
CA TYR A 80 -18.58 -28.86 12.70
C TYR A 80 -19.88 -28.14 13.08
N SER A 81 -20.97 -28.89 12.86
CA SER A 81 -22.26 -28.80 13.54
C SER A 81 -23.13 -27.58 13.23
N ASP A 82 -23.98 -27.73 12.21
CA ASP A 82 -25.34 -27.17 12.25
C ASP A 82 -26.29 -28.17 11.58
N ASP A 83 -26.48 -29.32 12.22
CA ASP A 83 -27.80 -29.96 12.42
C ASP A 83 -27.64 -31.39 12.99
N LEU A 84 -28.46 -31.70 14.00
CA LEU A 84 -28.75 -33.01 14.59
C LEU A 84 -27.67 -33.67 15.48
N ALA A 85 -27.66 -33.31 16.78
CA ALA A 85 -27.92 -34.27 17.87
C ALA A 85 -27.78 -33.62 19.27
N THR A 86 -28.90 -33.69 19.99
CA THR A 86 -29.17 -33.75 21.43
C THR A 86 -27.98 -33.87 22.42
N PRO A 87 -28.07 -33.28 23.63
CA PRO A 87 -26.93 -33.08 24.53
C PRO A 87 -26.65 -34.32 25.38
N ASP A 88 -25.41 -34.82 25.33
CA ASP A 88 -24.79 -35.40 26.53
C ASP A 88 -23.26 -35.40 26.40
N GLY A 89 -22.59 -35.09 27.51
CA GLY A 89 -21.16 -34.85 27.54
C GLY A 89 -20.32 -36.12 27.51
N ARG A 90 -19.25 -36.13 26.73
CA ARG A 90 -17.96 -36.73 27.08
C ARG A 90 -16.88 -36.35 26.08
N CYS A 91 -15.84 -35.70 26.59
CA CYS A 91 -14.54 -35.62 25.93
C CYS A 91 -13.89 -37.01 26.00
N GLU A 92 -13.46 -37.56 24.88
CA GLU A 92 -12.44 -38.61 24.83
C GLU A 92 -11.52 -38.28 23.64
N GLU A 93 -10.23 -38.16 23.95
CA GLU A 93 -9.10 -38.15 23.03
C GLU A 93 -9.02 -39.51 22.32
N ASP A 94 -8.68 -39.53 21.03
CA ASP A 94 -7.93 -40.66 20.46
C ASP A 94 -7.19 -40.23 19.19
N ASP A 95 -5.95 -40.67 19.12
CA ASP A 95 -4.88 -40.37 18.17
C ASP A 95 -5.06 -40.96 16.76
N GLU A 96 -4.14 -40.56 15.85
CA GLU A 96 -3.67 -41.24 14.61
C GLU A 96 -4.26 -40.82 13.22
N PRO A 97 -3.48 -40.96 12.10
CA PRO A 97 -3.12 -39.85 11.22
C PRO A 97 -3.30 -40.16 9.71
N TYR A 98 -2.92 -39.18 8.88
CA TYR A 98 -2.47 -39.32 7.49
C TYR A 98 -3.38 -40.07 6.49
N TYR A 99 -4.20 -39.32 5.73
CA TYR A 99 -4.32 -39.60 4.31
C TYR A 99 -4.18 -38.33 3.47
N GLU A 100 -3.15 -38.42 2.63
CA GLU A 100 -2.76 -37.53 1.56
C GLU A 100 -3.78 -37.56 0.41
N ASP A 101 -3.73 -36.48 -0.39
CA ASP A 101 -4.18 -36.42 -1.78
C ASP A 101 -5.69 -36.38 -2.07
N ARG A 102 -6.22 -35.15 -2.06
CA ARG A 102 -7.16 -34.76 -3.12
C ARG A 102 -6.88 -33.33 -3.57
N ALA A 103 -5.75 -33.18 -4.23
CA ALA A 103 -5.52 -32.03 -5.06
C ALA A 103 -6.55 -32.01 -6.23
N TYR A 104 -6.87 -30.79 -6.67
CA TYR A 104 -7.48 -30.45 -7.96
C TYR A 104 -9.00 -30.66 -8.14
N SER A 105 -9.76 -29.71 -7.60
CA SER A 105 -10.80 -29.02 -8.38
C SER A 105 -10.92 -27.57 -7.92
N LEU A 106 -9.83 -26.83 -8.10
CA LEU A 106 -9.87 -25.38 -8.31
C LEU A 106 -10.52 -25.14 -9.67
N GLY A 107 -11.84 -25.29 -9.69
CA GLY A 107 -12.68 -24.96 -10.83
C GLY A 107 -12.63 -23.46 -11.09
N ASP A 108 -11.98 -23.14 -12.20
CA ASP A 108 -12.49 -22.17 -13.17
C ASP A 108 -12.61 -20.71 -12.70
N ARG A 109 -11.46 -20.09 -12.44
CA ARG A 109 -11.31 -18.64 -12.67
C ARG A 109 -10.12 -18.42 -13.58
N SER A 110 -10.43 -18.44 -14.86
CA SER A 110 -9.62 -17.96 -15.98
C SER A 110 -8.70 -16.80 -15.56
N LEU A 111 -7.42 -17.04 -15.81
CA LEU A 111 -6.34 -16.06 -15.79
C LEU A 111 -6.74 -14.85 -16.66
N SER A 112 -7.18 -13.77 -16.02
CA SER A 112 -7.24 -12.46 -16.68
C SER A 112 -5.87 -11.82 -16.51
N THR A 113 -4.94 -12.20 -17.39
CA THR A 113 -3.73 -11.46 -17.67
C THR A 113 -3.88 -10.86 -19.05
N ASP A 114 -4.36 -9.62 -19.11
CA ASP A 114 -4.01 -8.69 -20.18
C ASP A 114 -4.10 -7.28 -19.63
N THR A 115 -2.93 -6.74 -19.24
CA THR A 115 -2.73 -5.31 -19.12
C THR A 115 -1.72 -4.94 -20.20
N GLU A 116 -2.24 -4.69 -21.40
CA GLU A 116 -1.44 -4.13 -22.50
C GLU A 116 -1.09 -2.68 -22.14
N TYR A 117 0.20 -2.39 -22.03
CA TYR A 117 0.71 -1.02 -22.04
C TYR A 117 1.07 -0.67 -23.49
N ALA A 118 0.37 0.31 -24.06
CA ALA A 118 0.75 1.00 -25.31
C ALA A 118 0.81 2.52 -25.05
#